data_AF-A0A3M5VKE6-F1
#
_entry.id   AF-A0A3M5VKE6-F1
#
_cell.length_a   1.000
_cell.length_b   1.000
_cell.length_c   1.000
_cell.angle_alpha   90.00
_cell.angle_beta   90.00
_cell.angle_gamma   90.00
#
_symmetry.space_group_name_H-M   'P 1'
#
loop_
_entity.id
_entity.type
_entity.pdbx_description
1 polymer ?
#
loop_
_entity_poly.entity_id
_entity_poly.type
_entity_poly.pdbx_seq_one_letter_code
_entity_poly.pdbx_strand_id
1 'polypeptide(L)'
;MSFAEKLTRLQVFLDADELHEEALDYVAAHGYLTALSICAEDVPEREWIDALFSEPPQYSDIAQQTEVEATLVALKAHIARQLASDEEFELPCDLD
;
A
#
# COMPACT_ATOMS: atom_id res chain seq x y z
N MET A 1 6.85 9.85 -13.61
CA MET A 1 7.40 9.57 -12.28
C MET A 1 7.89 8.15 -12.23
N SER A 2 9.06 7.93 -11.64
CA SER A 2 9.59 6.62 -11.33
C SER A 2 8.72 5.91 -10.28
N PHE A 3 8.93 4.60 -10.09
CA PHE A 3 8.22 3.86 -9.05
C PHE A 3 8.57 4.38 -7.64
N ALA A 4 9.86 4.66 -7.38
CA ALA A 4 10.31 5.22 -6.11
C ALA A 4 9.62 6.56 -5.77
N GLU A 5 9.50 7.47 -6.73
CA GLU A 5 8.79 8.74 -6.54
C GLU A 5 7.31 8.54 -6.17
N LYS A 6 6.66 7.53 -6.77
CA LYS A 6 5.27 7.18 -6.43
C LYS A 6 5.17 6.61 -5.02
N LEU A 7 6.11 5.76 -4.62
CA LEU A 7 6.13 5.20 -3.26
C LEU A 7 6.33 6.29 -2.21
N THR A 8 7.24 7.24 -2.44
CA THR A 8 7.42 8.39 -1.54
C THR A 8 6.12 9.20 -1.38
N ARG A 9 5.38 9.42 -2.48
CA ARG A 9 4.09 10.12 -2.42
C ARG A 9 3.02 9.31 -1.69
N LEU A 10 2.96 8.00 -1.94
CA LEU A 10 2.04 7.10 -1.26
C LEU A 10 2.32 7.07 0.24
N GLN A 11 3.58 7.01 0.65
CA GLN A 11 3.99 7.05 2.05
C GLN A 11 3.50 8.34 2.72
N VAL A 12 3.77 9.50 2.12
CA VAL A 12 3.27 10.79 2.64
C VAL A 12 1.74 10.82 2.75
N PHE A 13 1.03 10.17 1.83
CA PHE A 13 -0.43 10.10 1.88
C PHE A 13 -0.95 9.17 2.99
N LEU A 14 -0.34 7.99 3.16
CA LEU A 14 -0.74 7.01 4.19
C LEU A 14 -0.35 7.45 5.61
N ASP A 15 0.68 8.27 5.74
CA ASP A 15 1.14 8.80 7.03
C ASP A 15 0.50 10.17 7.36
N ALA A 16 -0.51 10.59 6.60
CA ALA A 16 -1.18 11.88 6.78
C ALA A 16 -2.17 11.83 7.95
N ASP A 17 -2.11 12.85 8.82
CA ASP A 17 -2.99 12.98 10.00
C ASP A 17 -4.48 13.14 9.62
N GLU A 18 -4.80 13.48 8.37
CA GLU A 18 -6.18 13.64 7.89
C GLU A 18 -6.91 12.33 7.58
N LEU A 19 -6.21 11.18 7.64
CA LEU A 19 -6.84 9.86 7.47
C LEU A 19 -7.65 9.45 8.71
N HIS A 20 -8.51 8.44 8.53
CA HIS A 20 -9.24 7.85 9.64
C HIS A 20 -8.28 7.25 10.68
N GLU A 21 -8.63 7.28 11.96
CA GLU A 21 -7.73 6.81 13.05
C GLU A 21 -7.38 5.32 12.96
N GLU A 22 -8.25 4.54 12.32
CA GLU A 22 -8.06 3.11 12.03
C GLU A 22 -7.50 2.84 10.62
N ALA A 23 -7.12 3.88 9.87
CA ALA A 23 -6.42 3.70 8.60
C ALA A 23 -5.01 3.17 8.87
N LEU A 24 -4.51 2.30 7.97
CA LEU A 24 -3.15 1.81 8.06
C LEU A 24 -2.17 2.85 7.54
N ASP A 25 -1.15 3.14 8.36
CA ASP A 25 0.04 3.87 7.92
C ASP A 25 0.82 3.08 6.85
N TYR A 26 1.86 3.70 6.28
CA TYR A 26 2.63 3.05 5.21
C TYR A 26 3.23 1.70 5.61
N VAL A 27 3.71 1.57 6.85
CA VAL A 27 4.36 0.34 7.35
C VAL A 27 3.33 -0.76 7.55
N ALA A 28 2.20 -0.46 8.18
CA ALA A 28 1.11 -1.39 8.40
C ALA A 28 0.46 -1.81 7.07
N ALA A 29 0.27 -0.87 6.13
CA ALA A 29 -0.22 -1.18 4.79
C ALA A 29 0.73 -2.14 4.05
N HIS A 30 2.05 -1.91 4.12
CA HIS A 30 3.02 -2.82 3.52
C HIS A 30 2.96 -4.22 4.14
N GLY A 31 2.85 -4.33 5.47
CA GLY A 31 2.68 -5.60 6.16
C GLY A 31 1.38 -6.33 5.73
N TYR A 32 0.28 -5.59 5.61
CA TYR A 32 -0.99 -6.12 5.13
C TYR A 32 -0.91 -6.62 3.68
N LEU A 33 -0.31 -5.84 2.77
CA LEU A 33 -0.08 -6.25 1.37
C LEU A 33 0.85 -7.47 1.26
N THR A 34 1.81 -7.59 2.17
CA THR A 34 2.70 -8.77 2.28
C THR A 34 1.89 -10.01 2.67
N ALA A 35 1.01 -9.90 3.67
CA ALA A 35 0.11 -10.99 4.06
C ALA A 35 -0.84 -11.39 2.91
N LEU A 36 -1.40 -10.41 2.18
CA LEU A 36 -2.23 -10.68 1.00
C LEU A 36 -1.46 -11.36 -0.13
N SER A 37 -0.16 -11.09 -0.26
CA SER A 37 0.67 -11.68 -1.31
C SER A 37 0.98 -13.15 -1.08
N ILE A 38 0.80 -13.65 0.15
CA ILE A 38 0.94 -15.07 0.51
C ILE A 38 -0.40 -15.72 0.87
N CYS A 39 -1.51 -14.99 0.74
CA CYS A 39 -2.84 -15.50 1.00
C CYS A 39 -3.18 -16.60 -0.02
N ALA A 40 -3.79 -17.70 0.45
CA ALA A 40 -4.20 -18.80 -0.43
C ALA A 40 -5.39 -18.45 -1.33
N GLU A 41 -6.18 -17.45 -0.93
CA GLU A 41 -7.36 -16.97 -1.64
C GLU A 41 -7.13 -15.55 -2.15
N ASP A 42 -7.57 -15.29 -3.39
CA ASP A 42 -7.51 -13.97 -3.99
C ASP A 42 -8.54 -13.03 -3.35
N VAL A 43 -8.06 -11.95 -2.73
CA VAL A 43 -8.92 -10.88 -2.21
C VAL A 43 -9.10 -9.81 -3.30
N PRO A 44 -10.34 -9.43 -3.67
CA PRO A 44 -10.62 -8.40 -4.67
C PRO A 44 -9.96 -7.05 -4.35
N GLU A 45 -9.48 -6.34 -5.38
CA GLU A 45 -8.81 -5.02 -5.23
C GLU A 45 -9.60 -4.04 -4.37
N ARG A 46 -10.89 -3.89 -4.65
CA ARG A 46 -11.71 -2.95 -3.88
C ARG A 46 -11.80 -3.31 -2.40
N GLU A 47 -11.93 -4.61 -2.09
CA GLU A 47 -12.12 -5.08 -0.71
C GLU A 47 -10.89 -4.79 0.15
N TRP A 48 -9.70 -5.12 -0.33
CA TRP A 48 -8.49 -4.86 0.46
C TRP A 48 -8.08 -3.39 0.45
N ILE A 49 -8.41 -2.62 -0.61
CA ILE A 49 -8.22 -1.17 -0.60
C ILE A 49 -9.12 -0.51 0.44
N ASP A 50 -10.39 -0.91 0.52
CA ASP A 50 -11.32 -0.41 1.54
C ASP A 50 -10.83 -0.72 2.96
N ALA A 51 -10.33 -1.94 3.18
CA ALA A 51 -9.80 -2.37 4.46
C ALA A 51 -8.57 -1.55 4.92
N LEU A 52 -7.75 -1.02 4.00
CA LEU A 52 -6.60 -0.18 4.34
C LEU A 52 -7.02 1.14 5.01
N PHE A 53 -8.15 1.71 4.59
CA PHE A 53 -8.54 3.06 5.01
C PHE A 53 -9.61 3.07 6.10
N SER A 54 -10.30 1.96 6.33
CA SER A 54 -11.48 1.82 7.20
C SER A 54 -12.70 2.64 6.75
N GLU A 55 -12.50 3.90 6.37
CA GLU A 55 -13.44 4.76 5.66
C GLU A 55 -12.75 5.38 4.42
N PRO A 56 -13.48 5.68 3.33
CA PRO A 56 -12.87 6.31 2.15
C PRO A 56 -12.16 7.63 2.49
N PRO A 57 -10.88 7.80 2.14
CA PRO A 57 -10.14 9.00 2.47
C PRO A 57 -10.62 10.19 1.63
N GLN A 58 -10.37 11.41 2.13
CA GLN A 58 -10.74 12.64 1.44
C GLN A 58 -9.71 12.98 0.37
N TYR A 59 -9.84 12.37 -0.80
CA TYR A 59 -9.02 12.72 -1.95
C TYR A 59 -9.26 14.17 -2.40
N SER A 60 -8.20 14.87 -2.79
CA SER A 60 -8.26 16.23 -3.34
C SER A 60 -8.97 16.27 -4.69
N ASP A 61 -8.74 15.26 -5.53
CA ASP A 61 -9.41 15.04 -6.79
C ASP A 61 -9.35 13.56 -7.24
N ILE A 62 -10.03 13.27 -8.35
CA ILE A 62 -10.06 11.93 -8.96
C ILE A 62 -8.66 11.48 -9.41
N ALA A 63 -7.78 12.42 -9.78
CA ALA A 63 -6.42 12.09 -10.20
C ALA A 63 -5.58 11.60 -9.02
N GLN A 64 -5.71 12.21 -7.83
CA GLN A 64 -5.07 11.75 -6.60
C GLN A 64 -5.59 10.36 -6.21
N GLN A 65 -6.92 10.14 -6.24
CA GLN A 65 -7.48 8.82 -5.97
C GLN A 65 -6.89 7.76 -6.91
N THR A 66 -6.89 8.05 -8.21
CA THR A 66 -6.35 7.13 -9.23
C THR A 66 -4.86 6.88 -9.01
N GLU A 67 -4.07 7.89 -8.66
CA GLU A 67 -2.63 7.77 -8.39
C GLU A 67 -2.36 6.90 -7.15
N VAL A 68 -3.09 7.14 -6.05
CA VAL A 68 -2.95 6.40 -4.79
C VAL A 68 -3.33 4.93 -4.99
N GLU A 69 -4.53 4.65 -5.49
CA GLU A 69 -5.03 3.28 -5.69
C GLU A 69 -4.15 2.50 -6.69
N ALA A 70 -3.74 3.12 -7.81
CA ALA A 70 -2.84 2.46 -8.75
C ALA A 70 -1.44 2.20 -8.17
N THR A 71 -0.95 3.06 -7.27
CA THR A 71 0.34 2.86 -6.61
C THR A 71 0.26 1.74 -5.57
N LEU A 72 -0.85 1.61 -4.83
CA LEU A 72 -1.10 0.47 -3.93
C LEU A 72 -1.10 -0.87 -4.67
N VAL A 73 -1.80 -0.95 -5.82
CA VAL A 73 -1.81 -2.15 -6.67
C VAL A 73 -0.39 -2.48 -7.16
N ALA A 74 0.35 -1.48 -7.61
CA ALA A 74 1.73 -1.65 -8.06
C ALA A 74 2.67 -2.10 -6.92
N LEU A 75 2.48 -1.58 -5.70
CA LEU A 75 3.21 -1.98 -4.51
C LEU A 75 2.94 -3.44 -4.15
N LYS A 76 1.68 -3.87 -4.10
CA LYS A 76 1.33 -5.29 -3.89
C LYS A 76 1.99 -6.20 -4.92
N ALA A 77 1.95 -5.83 -6.21
CA ALA A 77 2.59 -6.59 -7.27
C ALA A 77 4.14 -6.58 -7.19
N HIS A 78 4.73 -5.54 -6.60
CA HIS A 78 6.16 -5.49 -6.31
C HIS A 78 6.53 -6.44 -5.16
N ILE A 79 5.80 -6.36 -4.04
CA ILE A 79 5.96 -7.25 -2.87
C ILE A 79 5.84 -8.72 -3.29
N ALA A 80 4.79 -9.08 -4.02
CA ALA A 80 4.60 -10.46 -4.49
C ALA A 80 5.76 -10.97 -5.36
N ARG A 81 6.36 -10.10 -6.19
CA ARG A 81 7.52 -10.47 -7.00
C ARG A 81 8.78 -10.64 -6.16
N GLN A 82 9.01 -9.78 -5.16
CA GLN A 82 10.13 -9.92 -4.23
C GLN A 82 10.02 -11.21 -3.42
N LEU A 83 8.84 -11.52 -2.88
CA LEU A 83 8.58 -12.76 -2.13
C LEU A 83 8.78 -14.03 -2.97
N ALA A 84 8.56 -13.95 -4.27
CA ALA A 84 8.76 -15.07 -5.21
C ALA A 84 10.21 -15.15 -5.74
N SER A 85 11.06 -14.18 -5.40
CA SER A 85 12.46 -14.14 -5.80
C SER A 85 13.36 -14.78 -4.74
N ASP A 86 14.56 -15.17 -5.13
CA ASP A 86 15.62 -15.59 -4.19
C ASP A 86 16.37 -14.39 -3.57
N GLU A 87 15.91 -13.16 -3.82
CA GLU A 87 16.51 -11.93 -3.28
C GLU A 87 16.05 -11.68 -1.84
N GLU A 88 16.84 -10.92 -1.10
CA GLU A 88 16.47 -10.48 0.25
C GLU A 88 15.23 -9.58 0.18
N PHE A 89 14.25 -9.84 1.05
CA PHE A 89 13.04 -9.04 1.11
C PHE A 89 13.33 -7.67 1.72
N GLU A 90 13.08 -6.61 0.95
CA GLU A 90 13.27 -5.24 1.41
C GLU A 90 12.14 -4.85 2.37
N LEU A 91 12.50 -4.39 3.56
CA LEU A 91 11.54 -3.95 4.57
C LEU A 91 11.14 -2.48 4.34
N PRO A 92 9.89 -2.11 4.68
CA PRO A 92 9.40 -0.73 4.53
C PRO A 92 9.95 0.24 5.58
N CYS A 93 10.64 -0.28 6.60
CA CYS A 93 11.22 0.45 7.71
C CYS A 93 12.45 -0.29 8.24
N ASP A 94 13.31 0.43 8.96
CA ASP A 94 14.41 -0.18 9.70
C ASP A 94 13.87 -1.01 10.88
N LEU A 95 14.54 -2.12 11.19
CA LEU A 95 14.26 -2.92 12.38
C LEU A 95 15.26 -2.53 13.47
N ASP A 96 14.85 -1.65 14.37
CA ASP A 96 15.61 -1.30 15.59
C ASP A 96 15.61 -2.44 16.63
#